data_AF-A0A9Q0III6-F1
#
_entry.id   AF-A0A9Q0III6-F1
#
_cell.length_a   1.000
_cell.length_b   1.000
_cell.length_c   1.000
_cell.angle_alpha   90.00
_cell.angle_beta   90.00
_cell.angle_gamma   90.00
#
_symmetry.space_group_name_H-M   'P 1'
#
loop_
_entity.id
_entity.type
_entity.pdbx_description
1 polymer ?
#
loop_
_entity_poly.entity_id
_entity_poly.type
_entity_poly.pdbx_seq_one_letter_code
_entity_poly.pdbx_strand_id
1 'polypeptide(L)'
;MDATEFRRRGKEMVDLVADYLENLEERRVYPDVEPGYLRSLIPSEAPLDPDSYDDVIRDVHRVIMPGVTHWQSPHFHAYFPSASSYPSLLGDMLSGGIGCVGFTWVRTQRHFFC
;
A
#
# COMPACT_ATOMS: atom_id res chain seq x y z
N MET A 1 0.80 16.99 -5.23
CA MET A 1 0.87 16.89 -3.75
C MET A 1 2.13 17.59 -3.28
N ASP A 2 2.06 18.39 -2.21
CA ASP A 2 3.22 19.02 -1.56
C ASP A 2 3.48 18.39 -0.16
N ALA A 3 4.46 18.90 0.59
CA ALA A 3 4.80 18.35 1.91
C ALA A 3 3.69 18.52 2.95
N THR A 4 2.88 19.58 2.86
CA THR A 4 1.77 19.82 3.79
C THR A 4 0.66 18.82 3.54
N GLU A 5 0.30 18.63 2.27
CA GLU A 5 -0.69 17.64 1.86
C GLU A 5 -0.19 16.21 2.14
N PHE A 6 1.10 15.93 1.92
CA PHE A 6 1.69 14.64 2.30
C PHE A 6 1.56 14.34 3.79
N ARG A 7 1.79 15.32 4.67
CA ARG A 7 1.61 15.12 6.13
C ARG A 7 0.17 14.81 6.51
N ARG A 8 -0.79 15.37 5.78
CA ARG A 8 -2.22 15.11 6.00
C ARG A 8 -2.59 13.71 5.49
N ARG A 9 -2.35 13.44 4.21
CA ARG A 9 -2.68 12.16 3.56
C ARG A 9 -1.88 10.99 4.14
N GLY A 10 -0.64 11.22 4.57
CA GLY A 10 0.18 10.21 5.23
C GLY A 10 -0.42 9.75 6.56
N LYS A 11 -1.05 10.65 7.34
CA LYS A 11 -1.76 10.26 8.57
C LYS A 11 -3.02 9.47 8.25
N GLU A 12 -3.81 9.93 7.28
CA GLU A 12 -4.99 9.20 6.80
C GLU A 12 -4.64 7.79 6.31
N MET A 13 -3.49 7.61 5.65
CA MET A 13 -3.00 6.30 5.22
C MET A 13 -2.57 5.43 6.39
N VAL A 14 -1.93 6.00 7.43
CA VAL A 14 -1.58 5.25 8.65
C VAL A 14 -2.84 4.73 9.34
N ASP A 15 -3.86 5.58 9.47
CA ASP A 15 -5.15 5.20 10.06
C ASP A 15 -5.82 4.09 9.23
N LEU A 16 -5.85 4.24 7.90
CA LEU A 16 -6.40 3.22 6.98
C LEU A 16 -5.70 1.86 7.13
N VAL A 17 -4.37 1.84 7.22
CA VAL A 17 -3.60 0.59 7.38
C VAL A 17 -3.85 -0.04 8.73
N ALA A 18 -3.91 0.75 9.80
CA ALA A 18 -4.24 0.26 11.14
C ALA A 18 -5.66 -0.34 11.16
N ASP A 19 -6.66 0.41 10.69
CA ASP A 19 -8.05 -0.04 10.59
C ASP A 19 -8.19 -1.30 9.74
N TYR A 20 -7.45 -1.38 8.63
CA TYR A 20 -7.42 -2.57 7.79
C TYR A 20 -6.91 -3.79 8.56
N LEU A 21 -5.75 -3.69 9.21
CA LEU A 21 -5.11 -4.80 9.93
C LEU A 21 -5.92 -5.24 11.16
N GLU A 22 -6.54 -4.31 11.89
CA GLU A 22 -7.38 -4.61 13.04
C GLU A 22 -8.67 -5.34 12.65
N ASN A 23 -9.26 -4.99 11.51
CA ASN A 23 -10.54 -5.56 11.05
C ASN A 23 -10.36 -6.66 9.97
N LEU A 24 -9.19 -7.26 9.87
CA LEU A 24 -8.89 -8.32 8.89
C LEU A 24 -9.68 -9.61 9.11
N GLU A 25 -10.09 -9.87 10.35
CA GLU A 25 -10.83 -11.08 10.73
C GLU A 25 -12.25 -11.09 10.14
N GLU A 26 -12.84 -9.90 9.94
CA GLU A 26 -14.18 -9.73 9.37
C GLU A 26 -14.24 -9.91 7.86
N ARG A 27 -13.07 -9.92 7.19
CA ARG A 27 -12.97 -9.97 5.73
C ARG A 27 -12.88 -11.40 5.24
N ARG A 28 -13.52 -11.68 4.10
CA ARG A 28 -13.37 -12.96 3.41
C ARG A 28 -11.93 -13.10 2.91
N VAL A 29 -11.23 -14.12 3.40
CA VAL A 29 -9.81 -14.36 3.10
C VAL A 29 -9.51 -14.51 1.60
N TYR A 30 -10.34 -15.28 0.89
CA TYR A 30 -10.19 -15.57 -0.53
C TYR A 30 -11.24 -14.78 -1.35
N PRO A 31 -10.84 -14.08 -2.41
CA PRO A 31 -11.74 -13.22 -3.17
C PRO A 31 -12.75 -14.01 -4.00
N ASP A 32 -13.87 -13.38 -4.35
CA ASP A 32 -14.96 -13.93 -5.17
C ASP A 32 -14.99 -13.23 -6.53
N VAL A 33 -13.89 -13.34 -7.27
CA VAL A 33 -13.68 -12.63 -8.53
C VAL A 33 -13.11 -13.57 -9.58
N GLU A 34 -13.46 -13.29 -10.83
CA GLU A 34 -12.95 -14.05 -11.98
C GLU A 34 -11.64 -13.46 -12.53
N PRO A 35 -10.78 -14.28 -13.15
CA PRO A 35 -9.60 -13.79 -13.86
C PRO A 35 -9.97 -12.72 -14.89
N GLY A 36 -9.36 -11.54 -14.77
CA GLY A 36 -9.60 -10.41 -15.67
C GLY A 36 -10.66 -9.40 -15.20
N TYR A 37 -11.33 -9.62 -14.07
CA TYR A 37 -12.39 -8.73 -13.54
C TYR A 37 -11.95 -7.25 -13.45
N LEU A 38 -10.67 -7.02 -13.13
CA LEU A 38 -10.12 -5.69 -12.89
C LEU A 38 -10.13 -4.80 -14.13
N ARG A 39 -9.93 -5.39 -15.32
CA ARG A 39 -9.70 -4.64 -16.56
C ARG A 39 -10.92 -3.82 -16.99
N SER A 40 -12.12 -4.30 -16.69
CA SER A 40 -13.37 -3.58 -16.99
C SER A 40 -13.71 -2.49 -15.97
N LEU A 41 -13.01 -2.44 -14.83
CA LEU A 41 -13.30 -1.52 -13.73
C LEU A 41 -12.38 -0.29 -13.71
N ILE A 42 -11.34 -0.29 -14.55
CA ILE A 42 -10.36 0.80 -14.66
C ILE A 42 -10.34 1.38 -16.07
N PRO A 43 -9.99 2.67 -16.24
CA PRO A 43 -9.81 3.27 -17.56
C PRO A 43 -8.75 2.53 -18.40
N SER A 44 -8.91 2.56 -19.73
CA SER A 44 -7.97 1.93 -20.66
C SER A 44 -6.65 2.68 -20.83
N GLU A 45 -6.63 3.96 -20.45
CA GLU A 45 -5.49 4.85 -20.55
C GLU A 45 -5.29 5.61 -19.24
N ALA A 46 -4.05 6.02 -18.96
CA ALA A 46 -3.74 6.83 -17.80
C ALA A 46 -4.37 8.22 -17.93
N PRO A 47 -4.85 8.82 -16.82
CA PRO A 47 -5.44 10.15 -16.87
C PRO A 47 -4.38 11.18 -17.28
N LEU A 48 -4.77 12.14 -18.13
CA LEU A 48 -3.90 13.24 -18.55
C LEU A 48 -3.71 14.26 -17.43
N ASP A 49 -4.75 14.47 -16.63
CA ASP A 49 -4.77 15.36 -15.48
C ASP A 49 -4.68 14.55 -14.17
N PRO A 50 -4.17 15.15 -13.08
CA PRO A 50 -4.08 14.45 -11.80
C PRO A 50 -5.47 14.12 -11.23
N ASP A 51 -5.67 12.86 -10.84
CA ASP A 51 -6.81 12.47 -10.01
C ASP A 51 -6.66 12.97 -8.57
N SER A 52 -7.79 13.15 -7.90
CA SER A 52 -7.77 13.48 -6.47
C SER A 52 -7.36 12.27 -5.64
N TYR A 53 -6.69 12.51 -4.51
CA TYR A 53 -6.32 11.45 -3.57
C TYR A 53 -7.55 10.67 -3.08
N ASP A 54 -8.66 11.36 -2.84
CA ASP A 54 -9.88 10.74 -2.32
C ASP A 54 -10.52 9.79 -3.35
N ASP A 55 -10.44 10.15 -4.64
CA ASP A 55 -10.87 9.26 -5.73
C ASP A 55 -10.00 8.01 -5.81
N VAL A 56 -8.68 8.15 -5.67
CA VAL A 56 -7.74 7.02 -5.68
C VAL A 56 -7.99 6.07 -4.51
N ILE A 57 -8.15 6.57 -3.28
CA ILE A 57 -8.42 5.72 -2.12
C ILE A 57 -9.80 5.05 -2.22
N ARG A 58 -10.82 5.77 -2.73
CA ARG A 58 -12.12 5.18 -3.01
C ARG A 58 -12.00 4.02 -4.01
N ASP A 59 -11.19 4.17 -5.05
CA ASP A 59 -10.97 3.11 -6.03
C ASP A 59 -10.19 1.94 -5.46
N VAL A 60 -9.23 2.16 -4.55
CA VAL A 60 -8.59 1.07 -3.78
C VAL A 60 -9.65 0.23 -3.05
N HIS A 61 -10.58 0.86 -2.35
CA HIS A 61 -11.64 0.13 -1.64
C HIS A 61 -12.65 -0.54 -2.59
N ARG A 62 -13.05 0.13 -3.67
CA ARG A 62 -14.09 -0.36 -4.58
C ARG A 62 -13.59 -1.44 -5.55
N VAL A 63 -12.37 -1.28 -6.05
CA VAL A 63 -11.86 -2.02 -7.20
C VAL A 63 -10.76 -3.02 -6.81
N ILE A 64 -9.85 -2.61 -5.92
CA ILE A 64 -8.72 -3.45 -5.51
C ILE A 64 -9.13 -4.42 -4.41
N MET A 65 -9.68 -3.93 -3.29
CA MET A 65 -9.97 -4.74 -2.11
C MET A 65 -10.82 -6.01 -2.38
N PRO A 66 -11.84 -6.01 -3.27
CA PRO A 66 -12.62 -7.21 -3.56
C PRO A 66 -11.82 -8.37 -4.17
N GLY A 67 -10.70 -8.08 -4.82
CA GLY A 67 -9.81 -9.08 -5.43
C GLY A 67 -8.56 -9.39 -4.60
N VAL A 68 -8.39 -8.79 -3.43
CA VAL A 68 -7.25 -9.05 -2.56
C VAL A 68 -7.46 -10.37 -1.81
N THR A 69 -6.47 -11.26 -1.87
CA THR A 69 -6.36 -12.35 -0.90
C THR A 69 -5.73 -11.81 0.37
N HIS A 70 -6.41 -11.89 1.51
CA HIS A 70 -5.95 -11.29 2.76
C HIS A 70 -4.99 -12.19 3.53
N TRP A 71 -3.71 -12.17 3.14
CA TRP A 71 -2.64 -13.00 3.71
C TRP A 71 -2.43 -12.84 5.22
N GLN A 72 -2.71 -11.65 5.77
CA GLN A 72 -2.52 -11.34 7.19
C GLN A 72 -3.75 -11.69 8.03
N SER A 73 -4.81 -12.23 7.43
CA SER A 73 -6.00 -12.66 8.18
C SER A 73 -5.65 -13.87 9.07
N PRO A 74 -6.16 -13.94 10.31
CA PRO A 74 -5.95 -15.11 11.17
C PRO A 74 -6.54 -16.40 10.58
N HIS A 75 -7.46 -16.28 9.62
CA HIS A 75 -8.11 -17.38 8.92
C HIS A 75 -7.36 -17.84 7.65
N PHE A 76 -6.21 -17.26 7.32
CA PHE A 76 -5.38 -17.67 6.18
C PHE A 76 -4.40 -18.76 6.58
N HIS A 77 -4.63 -19.98 6.09
CA HIS A 77 -3.80 -21.16 6.39
C HIS A 77 -3.20 -21.82 5.14
N ALA A 78 -3.19 -21.11 4.01
CA ALA A 78 -2.56 -21.60 2.79
C ALA A 78 -1.06 -21.25 2.75
N TYR A 79 -0.26 -22.06 2.06
CA TYR A 79 1.18 -21.84 1.82
C TYR A 79 2.01 -21.68 3.11
N PHE A 80 2.83 -20.62 3.19
CA PHE A 80 3.66 -20.23 4.32
C PHE A 80 3.34 -18.79 4.73
N PRO A 81 3.50 -18.43 6.01
CA PRO A 81 3.22 -17.07 6.47
C PRO A 81 4.14 -16.06 5.79
N SER A 82 3.55 -14.93 5.38
CA SER A 82 4.29 -13.75 4.92
C SER A 82 4.44 -12.79 6.09
N ALA A 83 5.67 -12.41 6.42
CA ALA A 83 5.93 -11.54 7.57
C ALA A 83 5.44 -10.12 7.30
N SER A 84 4.59 -9.60 8.19
CA SER A 84 4.17 -8.21 8.22
C SER A 84 4.03 -7.74 9.67
N SER A 85 4.52 -6.53 9.97
CA SER A 85 4.48 -5.96 11.31
C SER A 85 4.50 -4.44 11.25
N TYR A 86 3.97 -3.77 12.27
CA TYR A 86 4.04 -2.30 12.33
C TYR A 86 5.48 -1.75 12.26
N PRO A 87 6.49 -2.33 12.95
CA PRO A 87 7.87 -1.89 12.80
C PRO A 87 8.42 -2.01 11.37
N SER A 88 8.07 -3.08 10.63
CA SER A 88 8.53 -3.23 9.25
C SER A 88 7.90 -2.20 8.33
N LEU A 89 6.61 -1.89 8.50
CA LEU A 89 5.91 -0.84 7.74
C LEU A 89 6.51 0.56 7.97
N LEU A 90 6.86 0.88 9.22
CA LEU A 90 7.55 2.13 9.53
C LEU A 90 8.96 2.18 8.93
N GLY A 91 9.68 1.05 8.95
CA GLY A 91 10.98 0.90 8.30
C GLY A 91 10.91 1.16 6.80
N ASP A 92 9.90 0.59 6.12
CA ASP A 92 9.68 0.78 4.68
C ASP A 92 9.30 2.24 4.35
N MET A 93 8.48 2.89 5.17
CA MET A 93 8.15 4.31 5.01
C MET A 93 9.40 5.19 5.10
N LEU A 94 10.26 4.95 6.09
CA LEU A 94 11.52 5.68 6.24
C LEU A 94 12.49 5.40 5.08
N SER A 95 12.63 4.12 4.70
CA SER A 95 13.47 3.69 3.58
C SER A 95 13.06 4.37 2.28
N GLY A 96 11.76 4.41 1.98
CA GLY A 96 11.21 5.12 0.83
C GLY A 96 11.44 6.64 0.88
N GLY A 97 11.35 7.24 2.07
CA GLY A 97 11.66 8.65 2.27
C GLY A 97 13.14 9.01 2.07
N ILE A 98 14.07 8.14 2.49
CA ILE A 98 15.51 8.29 2.22
C ILE A 98 15.79 8.11 0.72
N GLY A 99 15.11 7.16 0.07
CA GLY A 99 15.13 6.98 -1.38
C GLY A 99 16.51 6.71 -1.98
N CYS A 100 17.45 6.19 -1.20
CA CYS A 100 18.81 5.96 -1.67
C CYS A 100 18.90 4.68 -2.52
N VAL A 101 19.70 4.73 -3.59
CA VAL A 101 19.95 3.55 -4.45
C VAL A 101 21.35 3.03 -4.18
N GLY A 102 21.43 2.03 -3.29
CA GLY A 102 22.67 1.50 -2.74
C GLY A 102 23.42 0.48 -3.58
N PHE A 103 23.48 0.64 -4.91
CA PHE A 103 24.19 -0.31 -5.78
C PHE A 103 25.72 -0.17 -5.75
N THR A 104 26.24 0.96 -5.24
CA THR A 104 27.64 1.09 -4.85
C THR A 104 27.77 1.77 -3.50
N TRP A 105 28.86 1.46 -2.81
CA TRP A 105 29.16 1.98 -1.49
C TRP A 105 29.22 3.52 -1.42
N VAL A 106 29.70 4.18 -2.48
CA VAL A 106 29.80 5.64 -2.55
C VAL A 106 28.41 6.31 -2.56
N ARG A 107 27.36 5.62 -3.02
CA ARG A 107 26.01 6.21 -3.13
C ARG A 107 25.20 6.21 -1.84
N THR A 108 25.68 5.56 -0.78
CA THR A 108 25.02 5.53 0.54
C THR A 108 25.75 6.38 1.60
N GLN A 109 26.99 6.79 1.35
CA GLN A 109 27.79 7.51 2.36
C GLN A 109 27.55 9.01 2.46
N ARG A 110 27.25 9.69 1.35
CA ARG A 110 27.27 11.18 1.33
C ARG A 110 26.07 11.88 1.97
N HIS A 111 25.03 11.16 2.42
CA HIS A 111 23.91 11.77 3.15
C HIS A 111 24.02 11.70 4.68
N PHE A 112 25.03 11.01 5.23
CA PHE A 112 25.24 10.93 6.68
C PHE A 112 26.52 11.62 7.20
N PHE A 113 27.40 12.06 6.31
CA PHE A 113 28.61 12.83 6.65
C PHE A 113 28.81 13.99 5.65
N CYS A 114 28.04 15.05 5.81
CA CYS A 114 28.40 16.43 5.46
C CYS A 114 27.49 17.39 6.22
#